data_AF-A0AAD3WV35-F1
#
_entry.id   AF-A0AAD3WV35-F1
#
_cell.length_a   1.000
_cell.length_b   1.000
_cell.length_c   1.000
_cell.angle_alpha   90.00
_cell.angle_beta   90.00
_cell.angle_gamma   90.00
#
_symmetry.space_group_name_H-M   'P 1'
#
loop_
_entity.id
_entity.type
_entity.pdbx_description
1 polymer ?
#
loop_
_entity_poly.entity_id
_entity_poly.type
_entity_poly.pdbx_seq_one_letter_code
_entity_poly.pdbx_strand_id
1 'polypeptide(L)'
;MENEKTIEFSNRTFIDGNFFYIPSIDTEYLHQISSTFPLALCQTVLAVIELADSIDSEFTLSCRFIANHLNITTVTLNKRLRRLVALDVLKPRKFKFTNSESMRISCFELCTNAIEILEPKEELIKSKPSSNEIRKITASRRELEKSIYKENFAPRPKTDDVLPIRQPGNFLVEQCMSIAKYPVTQMAKTVQLGNRTEVQAKITSNTRIMTPEDLQVLFAVYSLIHAYHENHTSLDQTPINRTPIHIADIAAVRGKTIGGTTSAKLRESLESIYQTSFEFYGLGNLDLNNFSICSYMRERFTNFVQCSPLSEIEAEIKGNDISFGSDSMIYVIKLPDDVFNQLIMGKYHFVFPQASLSAPGVVFSLYLRLRSRTKNKKYSESLRLTWVEIAKGTEFNDFKISLRTQLLKINRKLKNVDDPFSSATYDKESNRLNFNLWGYHGYICFNENIICSQLHEDEMYAACRIGSNSYVRNAPTVENHLHKFYSANLKIESSLPKNISKLVKSKINRYDITYLLKNNDTLSLCLYRTEYEYERIIELIAEDYHLEPWTVSKKVEHDLSQIQPVTIKDRTITQSDFNAIIELFGLYHVPTHLITKFLWTYKSIHLDLISALDGNEPSDKLLDKFESMDW
;
A
#
# COMPACT_ATOMS: atom_id res chain seq x y z
N MET A 1 33.31 -12.62 31.84
CA MET A 1 32.01 -13.33 31.85
C MET A 1 32.05 -14.31 33.00
N GLU A 2 31.60 -13.88 34.17
CA GLU A 2 31.44 -14.79 35.31
C GLU A 2 30.31 -15.76 35.04
N ASN A 3 30.52 -17.05 35.31
CA ASN A 3 29.51 -18.09 35.18
C ASN A 3 28.36 -17.80 36.18
N GLU A 4 27.22 -17.29 35.70
CA GLU A 4 26.01 -17.17 36.52
C GLU A 4 25.57 -18.56 37.01
N LYS A 5 25.83 -18.84 38.30
CA LYS A 5 25.41 -20.08 38.98
C LYS A 5 23.88 -20.20 38.92
N THR A 6 23.40 -21.31 38.37
CA THR A 6 21.97 -21.67 38.38
C THR A 6 21.56 -22.03 39.80
N ILE A 7 20.50 -21.39 40.33
CA ILE A 7 20.00 -21.66 41.68
C ILE A 7 19.00 -22.82 41.64
N GLU A 8 19.07 -23.71 42.63
CA GLU A 8 18.14 -24.82 42.80
C GLU A 8 17.21 -24.57 43.99
N PHE A 9 15.90 -24.72 43.77
CA PHE A 9 14.86 -24.55 44.79
C PHE A 9 14.20 -25.90 45.09
N SER A 10 14.02 -26.22 46.38
CA SER A 10 13.45 -27.49 46.88
C SER A 10 12.04 -27.34 47.45
N ASN A 11 11.74 -26.17 48.01
CA ASN A 11 10.44 -25.88 48.64
C ASN A 11 9.43 -25.25 47.67
N ARG A 12 9.84 -24.93 46.44
CA ARG A 12 8.97 -24.34 45.41
C ARG A 12 8.67 -25.28 44.25
N THR A 13 7.48 -25.13 43.70
CA THR A 13 7.01 -25.86 42.52
C THR A 13 6.44 -24.91 41.47
N PHE A 14 6.20 -25.43 40.27
CA PHE A 14 5.60 -24.63 39.19
C PHE A 14 4.20 -24.07 39.53
N ILE A 15 3.50 -24.64 40.51
CA ILE A 15 2.15 -24.23 40.92
C ILE A 15 2.17 -22.85 41.58
N ASP A 16 3.29 -22.47 42.18
CA ASP A 16 3.48 -21.23 42.94
C ASP A 16 3.60 -19.98 42.05
N GLY A 17 3.81 -20.19 40.74
CA GLY A 17 3.91 -19.13 39.75
C GLY A 17 5.22 -18.33 39.85
N ASN A 18 5.22 -17.12 39.31
CA ASN A 18 6.40 -16.24 39.35
C ASN A 18 6.75 -15.84 40.79
N PHE A 19 8.04 -15.67 41.08
CA PHE A 19 8.53 -15.34 42.40
C PHE A 19 9.78 -14.47 42.36
N PHE A 20 10.10 -13.85 43.50
CA PHE A 20 11.31 -13.09 43.73
C PHE A 20 12.31 -13.92 44.51
N TYR A 21 13.59 -13.71 44.24
CA TYR A 21 14.72 -14.20 45.03
C TYR A 21 15.46 -13.00 45.63
N ILE A 22 15.58 -12.95 46.95
CA ILE A 22 16.09 -11.80 47.72
C ILE A 22 17.13 -12.31 48.73
N PRO A 23 18.40 -12.46 48.33
CA PRO A 23 19.46 -13.00 49.21
C PRO A 23 19.93 -12.00 50.29
N SER A 24 19.79 -10.70 50.06
CA SER A 24 20.08 -9.63 51.03
C SER A 24 19.25 -8.38 50.74
N ILE A 25 18.83 -7.67 51.79
CA ILE A 25 18.04 -6.43 51.68
C ILE A 25 18.89 -5.28 52.23
N ASP A 26 19.36 -4.38 51.36
CA ASP A 26 19.93 -3.10 51.78
C ASP A 26 18.82 -2.04 51.85
N THR A 27 18.51 -1.58 53.06
CA THR A 27 17.40 -0.65 53.35
C THR A 27 17.70 0.81 53.01
N GLU A 28 18.95 1.17 52.71
CA GLU A 28 19.36 2.55 52.31
C GLU A 28 18.79 2.98 50.93
N TYR A 29 18.33 2.04 50.11
CA TYR A 29 17.86 2.29 48.73
C TYR A 29 16.48 2.99 48.60
N LEU A 30 15.72 3.11 49.70
CA LEU A 30 14.33 3.58 49.70
C LEU A 30 14.14 5.05 49.33
N HIS A 31 15.10 5.91 49.66
CA HIS A 31 14.96 7.36 49.47
C HIS A 31 15.15 7.80 48.01
N GLN A 32 15.89 7.04 47.19
CA GLN A 32 16.25 7.43 45.81
C GLN A 32 15.30 6.90 44.73
N ILE A 33 14.57 5.80 44.98
CA ILE A 33 13.63 5.21 44.00
C ILE A 33 12.35 6.05 43.85
N SER A 34 11.98 6.84 44.86
CA SER A 34 10.71 7.57 44.88
C SER A 34 10.59 8.71 43.85
N SER A 35 11.70 9.26 43.37
CA SER A 35 11.73 10.44 42.48
C SER A 35 11.81 10.09 40.99
N THR A 36 12.24 8.89 40.62
CA THR A 36 12.63 8.56 39.22
C THR A 36 11.58 7.72 38.47
N PHE A 37 10.66 7.04 39.17
CA PHE A 37 9.72 6.09 38.55
C PHE A 37 8.24 6.50 38.70
N PRO A 38 7.35 6.02 37.80
CA PRO A 38 5.91 6.12 38.00
C PRO A 38 5.46 5.49 39.32
N LEU A 39 4.58 6.17 40.06
CA LEU A 39 4.08 5.78 41.40
C LEU A 39 3.72 4.28 41.53
N ALA A 40 3.08 3.71 40.51
CA ALA A 40 2.66 2.32 40.49
C ALA A 40 3.83 1.30 40.50
N LEU A 41 4.97 1.68 39.92
CA LEU A 41 6.19 0.86 39.93
C LEU A 41 6.91 1.00 41.28
N CYS A 42 6.98 2.22 41.84
CA CYS A 42 7.50 2.47 43.19
C CYS A 42 6.75 1.64 44.23
N GLN A 43 5.41 1.68 44.20
CA GLN A 43 4.57 0.86 45.08
C GLN A 43 4.86 -0.65 44.97
N THR A 44 5.24 -1.12 43.78
CA THR A 44 5.55 -2.55 43.58
C THR A 44 6.89 -2.92 44.20
N VAL A 45 7.89 -2.04 44.10
CA VAL A 45 9.21 -2.25 44.73
C VAL A 45 9.12 -2.10 46.24
N LEU A 46 8.41 -1.08 46.73
CA LEU A 46 8.14 -0.87 48.16
C LEU A 46 7.45 -2.09 48.78
N ALA A 47 6.42 -2.63 48.13
CA ALA A 47 5.74 -3.83 48.62
C ALA A 47 6.64 -5.07 48.65
N VAL A 48 7.63 -5.18 47.75
CA VAL A 48 8.61 -6.29 47.80
C VAL A 48 9.56 -6.13 48.98
N ILE A 49 9.95 -4.89 49.31
CA ILE A 49 10.83 -4.56 50.44
C ILE A 49 10.08 -4.70 51.78
N GLU A 50 8.86 -4.19 51.89
CA GLU A 50 8.01 -4.31 53.08
C GLU A 50 7.71 -5.78 53.42
N LEU A 51 7.52 -6.60 52.40
CA LEU A 51 7.26 -8.04 52.56
C LEU A 51 8.54 -8.88 52.63
N ALA A 52 9.71 -8.23 52.60
CA ALA A 52 10.99 -8.93 52.66
C ALA A 52 11.25 -9.52 54.06
N ASP A 53 10.62 -9.00 55.11
CA ASP A 53 10.62 -9.62 56.44
C ASP A 53 9.85 -10.95 56.50
N SER A 54 9.04 -11.24 55.46
CA SER A 54 8.22 -12.47 55.34
C SER A 54 8.81 -13.49 54.37
N ILE A 55 10.12 -13.42 54.11
CA ILE A 55 10.84 -14.32 53.21
C ILE A 55 10.87 -15.76 53.77
N ASP A 56 10.73 -16.74 52.86
CA ASP A 56 10.82 -18.16 53.21
C ASP A 56 12.28 -18.64 53.38
N SER A 57 12.46 -19.89 53.84
CA SER A 57 13.77 -20.49 54.11
C SER A 57 14.69 -20.61 52.89
N GLU A 58 14.19 -20.36 51.67
CA GLU A 58 14.96 -20.35 50.42
C GLU A 58 15.21 -18.94 49.87
N PHE A 59 14.98 -17.90 50.68
CA PHE A 59 15.14 -16.50 50.30
C PHE A 59 14.20 -16.04 49.18
N THR A 60 12.97 -16.59 49.14
CA THR A 60 12.02 -16.33 48.06
C THR A 60 10.68 -15.74 48.50
N LEU A 61 10.04 -14.98 47.61
CA LEU A 61 8.76 -14.32 47.84
C LEU A 61 7.82 -14.51 46.64
N SER A 62 6.59 -15.00 46.85
CA SER A 62 5.65 -15.26 45.74
C SER A 62 5.04 -13.99 45.17
N CYS A 63 4.95 -13.88 43.84
CA CYS A 63 4.24 -12.77 43.18
C CYS A 63 2.74 -12.76 43.51
N ARG A 64 2.13 -13.89 43.88
CA ARG A 64 0.73 -13.92 44.33
C ARG A 64 0.54 -13.19 45.65
N PHE A 65 1.50 -13.32 46.56
CA PHE A 65 1.46 -12.68 47.87
C PHE A 65 1.60 -11.15 47.74
N ILE A 66 2.52 -10.68 46.90
CA ILE A 66 2.68 -9.25 46.57
C ILE A 66 1.44 -8.69 45.87
N ALA A 67 0.84 -9.45 44.95
CA ALA A 67 -0.38 -9.03 44.25
C ALA A 67 -1.55 -8.82 45.22
N ASN A 68 -1.68 -9.71 46.22
CA ASN A 68 -2.70 -9.60 47.27
C ASN A 68 -2.43 -8.40 48.19
N HIS A 69 -1.18 -8.16 48.60
CA HIS A 69 -0.81 -6.99 49.42
C HIS A 69 -1.14 -5.66 48.71
N LEU A 70 -0.93 -5.60 47.39
CA LEU A 70 -1.20 -4.43 46.58
C LEU A 70 -2.66 -4.31 46.09
N ASN A 71 -3.54 -5.26 46.43
CA ASN A 71 -4.91 -5.35 45.90
C ASN A 71 -4.99 -5.27 44.36
N ILE A 72 -4.06 -5.94 43.65
CA ILE A 72 -4.02 -5.98 42.18
C ILE A 72 -4.06 -7.41 41.65
N THR A 73 -4.49 -7.58 40.39
CA THR A 73 -4.42 -8.89 39.74
C THR A 73 -2.96 -9.27 39.42
N THR A 74 -2.66 -10.57 39.44
CA THR A 74 -1.35 -11.12 39.04
C THR A 74 -0.96 -10.75 37.61
N VAL A 75 -1.94 -10.56 36.71
CA VAL A 75 -1.73 -10.09 35.34
C VAL A 75 -1.24 -8.65 35.32
N THR A 76 -1.81 -7.77 36.15
CA THR A 76 -1.38 -6.39 36.30
C THR A 76 0.02 -6.31 36.91
N LEU A 77 0.30 -7.12 37.96
CA LEU A 77 1.63 -7.21 38.55
C LEU A 77 2.68 -7.65 37.51
N ASN A 78 2.41 -8.71 36.74
CA ASN A 78 3.31 -9.19 35.67
C ASN A 78 3.57 -8.15 34.56
N LYS A 79 2.66 -7.19 34.33
CA LYS A 79 2.93 -6.04 33.43
C LYS A 79 3.91 -5.05 34.06
N ARG A 80 3.80 -4.81 35.38
CA ARG A 80 4.72 -3.95 36.14
C ARG A 80 6.11 -4.57 36.22
N LEU A 81 6.21 -5.87 36.50
CA LEU A 81 7.49 -6.61 36.57
C LEU A 81 8.25 -6.56 35.24
N ARG A 82 7.58 -6.78 34.10
CA ARG A 82 8.21 -6.65 32.77
C ARG A 82 8.78 -5.26 32.52
N ARG A 83 8.13 -4.22 33.05
CA ARG A 83 8.59 -2.83 32.93
C ARG A 83 9.75 -2.53 33.87
N LEU A 84 9.76 -3.10 35.07
CA LEU A 84 10.89 -3.02 36.00
C LEU A 84 12.13 -3.78 35.46
N VAL A 85 11.93 -4.90 34.76
CA VAL A 85 13.00 -5.60 34.04
C VAL A 85 13.54 -4.77 32.88
N ALA A 86 12.67 -4.10 32.12
CA ALA A 86 13.11 -3.21 31.03
C ALA A 86 13.85 -1.95 31.52
N LEU A 87 13.71 -1.61 32.80
CA LEU A 87 14.38 -0.49 33.46
C LEU A 87 15.59 -0.94 34.28
N ASP A 88 16.04 -2.19 34.13
CA ASP A 88 17.16 -2.80 34.85
C ASP A 88 17.06 -2.78 36.39
N VAL A 89 15.85 -2.54 36.93
CA VAL A 89 15.56 -2.61 38.38
C VAL A 89 15.44 -4.06 38.84
N LEU A 90 14.93 -4.94 37.98
CA LEU A 90 14.82 -6.38 38.22
C LEU A 90 15.59 -7.16 37.18
N LYS A 91 16.41 -8.13 37.61
CA LYS A 91 17.04 -9.08 36.68
C LYS A 91 16.35 -10.45 36.74
N PRO A 92 16.00 -11.04 35.60
CA PRO A 92 15.52 -12.41 35.57
C PRO A 92 16.69 -13.37 35.84
N ARG A 93 16.56 -14.24 36.86
CA ARG A 93 17.60 -15.21 37.23
C ARG A 93 17.28 -16.60 36.75
N LYS A 94 18.29 -17.34 36.28
CA LYS A 94 18.16 -18.75 35.89
C LYS A 94 18.07 -19.64 37.12
N PHE A 95 17.08 -20.53 37.14
CA PHE A 95 16.82 -21.44 38.25
C PHE A 95 16.36 -22.82 37.76
N LYS A 96 16.42 -23.82 38.66
CA LYS A 96 15.84 -25.16 38.49
C LYS A 96 15.07 -25.55 39.75
N PHE A 97 14.00 -26.32 39.58
CA PHE A 97 13.36 -27.00 40.71
C PHE A 97 13.97 -28.39 40.84
N THR A 98 14.20 -28.83 42.08
CA THR A 98 14.74 -30.18 42.34
C THR A 98 13.75 -31.29 41.99
N ASN A 99 12.44 -31.04 42.14
CA ASN A 99 11.38 -32.05 42.02
C ASN A 99 10.41 -31.85 40.84
N SER A 100 10.64 -30.89 39.92
CA SER A 100 9.71 -30.66 38.80
C SER A 100 10.36 -30.06 37.54
N GLU A 101 9.78 -30.36 36.38
CA GLU A 101 10.16 -29.75 35.10
C GLU A 101 9.70 -28.28 35.03
N SER A 102 10.54 -27.40 34.45
CA SER A 102 10.21 -25.99 34.34
C SER A 102 9.18 -25.71 33.25
N MET A 103 8.04 -25.12 33.64
CA MET A 103 7.18 -24.36 32.72
C MET A 103 7.60 -22.89 32.68
N ARG A 104 6.95 -22.08 31.83
CA ARG A 104 7.17 -20.63 31.62
C ARG A 104 6.96 -19.79 32.90
N ILE A 105 7.88 -19.89 33.84
CA ILE A 105 7.91 -19.18 35.11
C ILE A 105 9.20 -18.39 35.18
N SER A 106 9.12 -17.18 35.72
CA SER A 106 10.27 -16.28 35.87
C SER A 106 10.57 -16.05 37.34
N CYS A 107 11.85 -16.14 37.69
CA CYS A 107 12.41 -15.72 38.96
C CYS A 107 13.04 -14.34 38.79
N PHE A 108 12.71 -13.38 39.66
CA PHE A 108 13.23 -12.01 39.60
C PHE A 108 14.10 -11.71 40.81
N GLU A 109 15.23 -11.06 40.58
CA GLU A 109 16.12 -10.55 41.64
C GLU A 109 16.19 -9.02 41.57
N LEU A 110 16.14 -8.38 42.74
CA LEU A 110 16.35 -6.94 42.87
C LEU A 110 17.82 -6.61 42.64
N CYS A 111 18.09 -5.70 41.71
CA CYS A 111 19.45 -5.28 41.42
C CYS A 111 19.89 -4.14 42.33
N THR A 112 20.89 -4.40 43.17
CA THR A 112 21.50 -3.40 44.04
C THR A 112 22.38 -2.40 43.28
N ASN A 113 22.85 -2.69 42.07
CA ASN A 113 23.79 -1.80 41.34
C ASN A 113 23.13 -0.90 40.27
N ALA A 114 21.79 -0.78 40.26
CA ALA A 114 21.07 -0.15 39.16
C ALA A 114 21.25 1.38 39.01
N ILE A 115 21.95 2.05 39.95
CA ILE A 115 22.09 3.52 39.95
C ILE A 115 23.37 3.99 39.21
N GLU A 116 24.44 3.19 39.12
CA GLU A 116 25.63 3.59 38.35
C GLU A 116 25.41 3.54 36.82
N ILE A 117 24.39 2.81 36.35
CA ILE A 117 24.10 2.64 34.91
C ILE A 117 23.14 3.72 34.38
N LEU A 118 22.62 4.58 35.26
CA LEU A 118 21.73 5.69 34.91
C LEU A 118 22.47 7.04 34.94
N GLU A 119 23.64 7.12 34.30
CA GLU A 119 23.87 8.34 33.51
C GLU A 119 22.69 8.47 32.54
N PRO A 120 22.09 9.66 32.40
CA PRO A 120 20.91 9.82 31.57
C PRO A 120 21.32 9.53 30.12
N LYS A 121 21.09 8.30 29.66
CA LYS A 121 20.80 8.10 28.24
C LYS A 121 19.58 8.96 28.00
N GLU A 122 19.78 10.06 27.29
CA GLU A 122 18.74 10.92 26.72
C GLU A 122 17.87 10.10 25.75
N GLU A 123 17.17 9.09 26.23
CA GLU A 123 15.96 8.66 25.57
C GLU A 123 14.90 9.68 25.96
N LEU A 124 14.51 10.50 24.97
CA LEU A 124 13.35 11.38 25.04
C LEU A 124 12.14 10.60 25.59
N ILE A 125 11.93 10.67 26.91
CA ILE A 125 10.65 10.35 27.52
C ILE A 125 9.71 11.44 27.02
N LYS A 126 9.05 11.19 25.88
CA LYS A 126 7.94 12.03 25.42
C LYS A 126 6.94 12.10 26.58
N SER A 127 6.89 13.26 27.24
CA SER A 127 5.84 13.57 28.20
C SER A 127 4.50 13.29 27.53
N LYS A 128 3.61 12.56 28.21
CA LYS A 128 2.25 12.37 27.67
C LYS A 128 1.66 13.77 27.47
N PRO A 129 1.15 14.10 26.26
CA PRO A 129 0.62 15.42 26.00
C PRO A 129 -0.49 15.74 27.00
N SER A 130 -0.51 16.97 27.49
CA SER A 130 -1.51 17.43 28.45
C SER A 130 -2.92 17.29 27.85
N SER A 131 -3.95 17.17 28.69
CA SER A 131 -5.34 17.07 28.22
C SER A 131 -5.76 18.23 27.32
N ASN A 132 -5.18 19.42 27.54
CA ASN A 132 -5.39 20.61 26.71
C ASN A 132 -4.70 20.52 25.35
N GLU A 133 -3.48 19.97 25.28
CA GLU A 133 -2.80 19.72 24.00
C GLU A 133 -3.53 18.68 23.16
N ILE A 134 -3.99 17.58 23.78
CA ILE A 134 -4.80 16.57 23.09
C ILE A 134 -6.09 17.18 22.52
N ARG A 135 -6.76 18.06 23.28
CA ARG A 135 -7.95 18.78 22.80
C ARG A 135 -7.64 19.70 21.63
N LYS A 136 -6.54 20.46 21.68
CA LYS A 136 -6.10 21.33 20.58
C LYS A 136 -5.79 20.52 19.32
N ILE A 137 -4.96 19.47 19.42
CA ILE A 137 -4.63 18.57 18.31
C ILE A 137 -5.90 17.95 17.71
N THR A 138 -6.86 17.54 18.55
CA THR A 138 -8.12 16.97 18.07
C THR A 138 -9.02 18.00 17.37
N ALA A 139 -9.01 19.25 17.83
CA ALA A 139 -9.77 20.34 17.22
C ALA A 139 -9.19 20.70 15.85
N SER A 140 -7.88 20.91 15.75
CA SER A 140 -7.19 21.21 14.48
C SER A 140 -7.44 20.11 13.45
N ARG A 141 -7.34 18.84 13.85
CA ARG A 141 -7.67 17.69 12.96
C ARG A 141 -9.10 17.74 12.42
N ARG A 142 -10.08 18.14 13.24
CA ARG A 142 -11.48 18.28 12.80
C ARG A 142 -11.67 19.47 11.87
N GLU A 143 -10.90 20.55 12.07
CA GLU A 143 -10.92 21.71 11.18
C GLU A 143 -10.29 21.36 9.82
N LEU A 144 -9.17 20.65 9.83
CA LEU A 144 -8.52 20.11 8.64
C LEU A 144 -9.42 19.12 7.89
N GLU A 145 -10.09 18.21 8.59
CA GLU A 145 -11.08 17.32 7.96
C GLU A 145 -12.22 18.11 7.31
N LYS A 146 -12.72 19.14 8.00
CA LYS A 146 -13.77 20.02 7.46
C LYS A 146 -13.31 20.85 6.27
N SER A 147 -12.06 21.30 6.21
CA SER A 147 -11.56 22.11 5.09
C SER A 147 -11.45 21.28 3.82
N ILE A 148 -10.99 20.04 3.89
CA ILE A 148 -10.92 19.12 2.74
C ILE A 148 -12.30 18.98 2.09
N TYR A 149 -13.33 18.67 2.87
CA TYR A 149 -14.67 18.43 2.32
C TYR A 149 -15.47 19.71 2.04
N LYS A 150 -14.88 20.90 2.27
CA LYS A 150 -15.48 22.20 1.90
C LYS A 150 -15.01 22.68 0.51
N GLU A 151 -13.80 22.32 0.11
CA GLU A 151 -13.20 22.76 -1.16
C GLU A 151 -13.23 21.62 -2.19
N ASN A 152 -14.13 21.64 -3.17
CA ASN A 152 -14.11 20.80 -4.38
C ASN A 152 -14.02 19.25 -4.22
N PHE A 153 -13.97 18.69 -3.01
CA PHE A 153 -13.94 17.24 -2.77
C PHE A 153 -15.35 16.70 -2.43
N ALA A 154 -15.64 15.47 -2.85
CA ALA A 154 -16.89 14.77 -2.59
C ALA A 154 -17.06 14.47 -1.08
N PRO A 155 -18.30 14.39 -0.59
CA PRO A 155 -18.54 13.94 0.78
C PRO A 155 -18.02 12.51 0.98
N ARG A 156 -17.59 12.24 2.20
CA ARG A 156 -17.12 10.91 2.63
C ARG A 156 -18.21 9.84 2.38
N PRO A 157 -17.85 8.69 1.76
CA PRO A 157 -18.83 7.64 1.45
C PRO A 157 -19.37 6.98 2.72
N LYS A 158 -20.63 6.51 2.65
CA LYS A 158 -21.22 5.67 3.69
C LYS A 158 -20.64 4.26 3.60
N THR A 159 -19.88 3.84 4.60
CA THR A 159 -19.11 2.59 4.58
C THR A 159 -19.96 1.31 4.52
N ASP A 160 -21.21 1.36 4.99
CA ASP A 160 -22.10 0.19 5.04
C ASP A 160 -22.59 -0.25 3.66
N ASP A 161 -22.64 0.69 2.72
CA ASP A 161 -23.07 0.50 1.33
C ASP A 161 -21.89 0.14 0.40
N VAL A 162 -20.65 0.25 0.87
CA VAL A 162 -19.45 0.02 0.06
C VAL A 162 -19.22 -1.47 -0.15
N LEU A 163 -19.43 -1.92 -1.39
CA LEU A 163 -19.09 -3.28 -1.81
C LEU A 163 -17.59 -3.38 -2.10
N PRO A 164 -16.89 -4.42 -1.57
CA PRO A 164 -15.52 -4.68 -1.95
C PRO A 164 -15.37 -5.01 -3.43
N ILE A 165 -14.60 -4.19 -4.15
CA ILE A 165 -14.38 -4.34 -5.58
C ILE A 165 -12.90 -4.31 -5.97
N ARG A 166 -12.62 -4.86 -7.16
CA ARG A 166 -11.39 -4.62 -7.91
C ARG A 166 -11.66 -4.44 -9.41
N GLN A 167 -10.70 -3.81 -10.08
CA GLN A 167 -10.70 -3.64 -11.52
C GLN A 167 -10.70 -5.00 -12.27
N PRO A 168 -11.30 -5.06 -13.47
CA PRO A 168 -11.34 -6.27 -14.28
C PRO A 168 -9.94 -6.65 -14.80
N GLY A 169 -9.76 -7.92 -15.20
CA GLY A 169 -8.50 -8.43 -15.73
C GLY A 169 -7.64 -9.25 -14.75
N ASN A 170 -6.46 -9.65 -15.23
CA ASN A 170 -5.48 -10.43 -14.47
C ASN A 170 -4.71 -9.50 -13.53
N PHE A 171 -4.97 -9.59 -12.23
CA PHE A 171 -4.26 -8.80 -11.24
C PHE A 171 -3.09 -9.61 -10.66
N LEU A 172 -1.91 -9.48 -11.29
CA LEU A 172 -0.74 -10.28 -10.96
C LEU A 172 -0.23 -10.07 -9.53
N VAL A 173 -0.52 -8.91 -8.95
CA VAL A 173 -0.14 -8.55 -7.57
C VAL A 173 -0.66 -9.58 -6.55
N GLU A 174 -1.84 -10.19 -6.78
CA GLU A 174 -2.38 -11.22 -5.88
C GLU A 174 -1.42 -12.41 -5.67
N GLN A 175 -0.58 -12.70 -6.68
CA GLN A 175 0.39 -13.79 -6.64
C GLN A 175 1.74 -13.38 -6.03
N CYS A 176 2.00 -12.08 -5.87
CA CYS A 176 3.30 -11.51 -5.51
C CYS A 176 3.47 -11.16 -4.01
N MET A 177 2.52 -11.58 -3.16
CA MET A 177 2.53 -11.23 -1.73
C MET A 177 3.56 -12.05 -0.94
N SER A 178 4.11 -11.43 0.12
CA SER A 178 4.96 -12.10 1.12
C SER A 178 4.11 -12.73 2.21
N ILE A 179 4.44 -13.96 2.61
CA ILE A 179 3.81 -14.69 3.74
C ILE A 179 4.84 -14.94 4.86
N ALA A 180 6.02 -14.31 4.76
CA ALA A 180 7.02 -14.39 5.81
C ALA A 180 6.51 -13.77 7.12
N LYS A 181 6.88 -14.38 8.26
CA LYS A 181 6.55 -13.84 9.60
C LYS A 181 7.37 -12.59 9.93
N TYR A 182 8.48 -12.38 9.22
CA TYR A 182 9.40 -11.26 9.37
C TYR A 182 9.30 -10.34 8.14
N PRO A 183 9.62 -9.04 8.29
CA PRO A 183 9.62 -8.11 7.16
C PRO A 183 10.64 -8.54 6.12
N VAL A 184 10.18 -8.68 4.87
CA VAL A 184 11.02 -9.00 3.71
C VAL A 184 10.99 -7.80 2.79
N THR A 185 12.15 -7.27 2.40
CA THR A 185 12.26 -6.09 1.52
C THR A 185 12.42 -6.46 0.05
N GLN A 186 12.92 -7.66 -0.26
CA GLN A 186 13.12 -8.13 -1.63
C GLN A 186 12.73 -9.60 -1.80
N MET A 187 12.04 -9.89 -2.91
CA MET A 187 11.62 -11.25 -3.27
C MET A 187 11.62 -11.41 -4.79
N ALA A 188 11.89 -12.61 -5.27
CA ALA A 188 11.65 -13.00 -6.67
C ALA A 188 10.67 -14.18 -6.72
N LYS A 189 9.73 -14.14 -7.66
CA LYS A 189 8.70 -15.17 -7.80
C LYS A 189 8.29 -15.34 -9.26
N THR A 190 8.03 -16.58 -9.66
CA THR A 190 7.38 -16.87 -10.95
C THR A 190 5.88 -16.71 -10.80
N VAL A 191 5.27 -15.96 -11.72
CA VAL A 191 3.86 -15.56 -11.69
C VAL A 191 3.19 -16.04 -12.97
N GLN A 192 1.96 -16.52 -12.84
CA GLN A 192 1.17 -16.97 -13.97
C GLN A 192 0.37 -15.80 -14.56
N LEU A 193 0.67 -15.46 -15.81
CA LEU A 193 -0.11 -14.53 -16.63
C LEU A 193 -1.13 -15.35 -17.44
N GLY A 194 -2.38 -15.36 -16.96
CA GLY A 194 -3.43 -16.16 -17.58
C GLY A 194 -3.22 -17.66 -17.39
N ASN A 195 -3.64 -18.47 -18.38
CA ASN A 195 -3.66 -19.92 -18.24
C ASN A 195 -2.38 -20.63 -18.76
N ARG A 196 -1.46 -19.92 -19.44
CA ARG A 196 -0.36 -20.57 -20.20
C ARG A 196 0.99 -19.85 -20.20
N THR A 197 1.09 -18.65 -19.63
CA THR A 197 2.31 -17.85 -19.73
C THR A 197 2.88 -17.60 -18.34
N GLU A 198 4.12 -18.01 -18.12
CA GLU A 198 4.87 -17.72 -16.90
C GLU A 198 5.74 -16.48 -17.10
N VAL A 199 5.70 -15.57 -16.14
CA VAL A 199 6.56 -14.38 -16.10
C VAL A 199 7.33 -14.35 -14.80
N GLN A 200 8.56 -13.86 -14.83
CA GLN A 200 9.34 -13.68 -13.61
C GLN A 200 9.03 -12.31 -13.01
N ALA A 201 8.80 -12.25 -11.71
CA ALA A 201 8.54 -11.01 -11.00
C ALA A 201 9.63 -10.78 -9.94
N LYS A 202 10.17 -9.56 -9.92
CA LYS A 202 10.99 -9.04 -8.81
C LYS A 202 10.12 -8.06 -8.03
N ILE A 203 10.06 -8.26 -6.72
CA ILE A 203 9.30 -7.43 -5.80
C ILE A 203 10.28 -6.79 -4.84
N THR A 204 10.21 -5.48 -4.71
CA THR A 204 11.08 -4.69 -3.82
C THR A 204 10.26 -3.70 -3.02
N SER A 205 10.66 -3.43 -1.79
CA SER A 205 10.08 -2.40 -0.92
C SER A 205 11.16 -1.83 -0.01
N ASN A 206 11.03 -0.55 0.34
CA ASN A 206 11.97 0.11 1.25
C ASN A 206 11.72 -0.27 2.72
N THR A 207 10.48 -0.64 3.07
CA THR A 207 10.09 -1.08 4.43
C THR A 207 9.89 -2.58 4.48
N ARG A 208 8.78 -3.06 3.93
CA ARG A 208 8.47 -4.48 3.75
C ARG A 208 7.57 -4.66 2.55
N ILE A 209 7.69 -5.82 1.92
CA ILE A 209 6.81 -6.26 0.85
C ILE A 209 5.41 -6.49 1.43
N MET A 210 4.41 -6.16 0.62
CA MET A 210 3.00 -6.41 0.92
C MET A 210 2.72 -7.87 1.29
N THR A 211 1.85 -8.03 2.27
CA THR A 211 1.29 -9.29 2.75
C THR A 211 -0.17 -9.44 2.28
N PRO A 212 -0.77 -10.64 2.41
CA PRO A 212 -2.19 -10.82 2.10
C PRO A 212 -3.14 -9.90 2.88
N GLU A 213 -2.77 -9.47 4.10
CA GLU A 213 -3.59 -8.52 4.85
C GLU A 213 -3.52 -7.10 4.27
N ASP A 214 -2.41 -6.73 3.64
CA ASP A 214 -2.26 -5.45 2.93
C ASP A 214 -3.05 -5.46 1.61
N LEU A 215 -3.13 -6.61 0.94
CA LEU A 215 -3.99 -6.79 -0.23
C LEU A 215 -5.48 -6.56 0.10
N GLN A 216 -5.94 -7.01 1.27
CA GLN A 216 -7.29 -6.70 1.75
C GLN A 216 -7.49 -5.19 1.99
N VAL A 217 -6.46 -4.49 2.46
CA VAL A 217 -6.48 -3.02 2.61
C VAL A 217 -6.52 -2.35 1.25
N LEU A 218 -5.75 -2.83 0.28
CA LEU A 218 -5.76 -2.31 -1.09
C LEU A 218 -7.15 -2.39 -1.72
N PHE A 219 -7.83 -3.54 -1.61
CA PHE A 219 -9.18 -3.68 -2.14
C PHE A 219 -10.21 -2.84 -1.40
N ALA A 220 -10.07 -2.67 -0.08
CA ALA A 220 -10.90 -1.70 0.65
C ALA A 220 -10.68 -0.27 0.13
N VAL A 221 -9.44 0.13 -0.12
CA VAL A 221 -9.10 1.44 -0.69
C VAL A 221 -9.69 1.63 -2.09
N TYR A 222 -9.56 0.65 -2.99
CA TYR A 222 -10.19 0.72 -4.32
C TYR A 222 -11.71 0.91 -4.24
N SER A 223 -12.35 0.21 -3.32
CA SER A 223 -13.79 0.30 -3.11
C SER A 223 -14.20 1.68 -2.58
N LEU A 224 -13.42 2.25 -1.66
CA LEU A 224 -13.66 3.59 -1.13
C LEU A 224 -13.40 4.68 -2.17
N ILE A 225 -12.38 4.53 -3.01
CA ILE A 225 -12.11 5.46 -4.12
C ILE A 225 -13.30 5.46 -5.09
N HIS A 226 -13.76 4.28 -5.51
CA HIS A 226 -14.92 4.18 -6.40
C HIS A 226 -16.18 4.81 -5.78
N ALA A 227 -16.51 4.46 -4.52
CA ALA A 227 -17.66 5.02 -3.82
C ALA A 227 -17.55 6.54 -3.59
N TYR A 228 -16.34 7.06 -3.38
CA TYR A 228 -16.09 8.50 -3.29
C TYR A 228 -16.45 9.21 -4.60
N HIS A 229 -16.01 8.66 -5.74
CA HIS A 229 -16.31 9.22 -7.07
C HIS A 229 -17.78 9.03 -7.47
N GLU A 230 -18.48 8.03 -6.93
CA GLU A 230 -19.94 7.88 -7.08
C GLU A 230 -20.73 8.96 -6.32
N ASN A 231 -20.24 9.40 -5.17
CA ASN A 231 -20.88 10.46 -4.37
C ASN A 231 -20.54 11.88 -4.83
N HIS A 232 -19.62 12.06 -5.78
CA HIS A 232 -19.26 13.38 -6.27
C HIS A 232 -20.36 13.90 -7.22
N THR A 233 -21.19 14.80 -6.71
CA THR A 233 -22.49 15.23 -7.27
C THR A 233 -22.45 16.00 -8.59
N SER A 234 -21.28 16.30 -9.15
CA SER A 234 -21.15 16.92 -10.48
C SER A 234 -20.58 15.92 -11.47
N LEU A 235 -21.45 15.08 -12.03
CA LEU A 235 -21.15 14.11 -13.10
C LEU A 235 -20.57 14.76 -14.38
N ASP A 236 -20.56 16.10 -14.44
CA ASP A 236 -20.03 16.89 -15.56
C ASP A 236 -18.52 17.17 -15.47
N GLN A 237 -17.86 16.86 -14.34
CA GLN A 237 -16.42 17.03 -14.19
C GLN A 237 -15.67 15.70 -14.36
N THR A 238 -14.53 15.75 -15.05
CA THR A 238 -13.65 14.59 -15.18
C THR A 238 -13.14 14.15 -13.80
N PRO A 239 -13.18 12.85 -13.48
CA PRO A 239 -12.85 12.35 -12.16
C PRO A 239 -11.34 12.56 -11.91
N ILE A 240 -11.02 13.26 -10.82
CA ILE A 240 -9.62 13.57 -10.49
C ILE A 240 -9.00 12.39 -9.75
N ASN A 241 -7.88 11.87 -10.25
CA ASN A 241 -7.11 10.77 -9.64
C ASN A 241 -6.30 11.25 -8.41
N ARG A 242 -6.98 11.86 -7.43
CA ARG A 242 -6.46 12.26 -6.13
C ARG A 242 -7.60 12.19 -5.13
N THR A 243 -7.65 11.11 -4.36
CA THR A 243 -8.80 10.82 -3.49
C THR A 243 -8.41 10.84 -2.02
N PRO A 244 -9.05 11.67 -1.18
CA PRO A 244 -8.84 11.63 0.26
C PRO A 244 -9.54 10.39 0.85
N ILE A 245 -8.80 9.58 1.60
CA ILE A 245 -9.29 8.34 2.22
C ILE A 245 -9.02 8.39 3.72
N HIS A 246 -10.07 8.17 4.51
CA HIS A 246 -9.95 8.15 5.97
C HIS A 246 -9.69 6.70 6.46
N ILE A 247 -8.72 6.53 7.38
CA ILE A 247 -8.35 5.21 7.95
C ILE A 247 -9.55 4.49 8.58
N ALA A 248 -10.45 5.26 9.18
CA ALA A 248 -11.70 4.73 9.74
C ALA A 248 -12.57 4.01 8.72
N ASP A 249 -12.65 4.54 7.50
CA ASP A 249 -13.45 3.91 6.46
C ASP A 249 -12.83 2.60 6.02
N ILE A 250 -11.50 2.57 5.90
CA ILE A 250 -10.77 1.34 5.60
C ILE A 250 -11.06 0.30 6.69
N ALA A 251 -11.02 0.69 7.97
CA ALA A 251 -11.34 -0.21 9.07
C ALA A 251 -12.78 -0.73 9.01
N ALA A 252 -13.75 0.16 8.74
CA ALA A 252 -15.17 -0.16 8.66
C ALA A 252 -15.49 -1.10 7.50
N VAL A 253 -15.00 -0.82 6.28
CA VAL A 253 -15.15 -1.69 5.10
C VAL A 253 -14.55 -3.08 5.37
N ARG A 254 -13.44 -3.13 6.11
CA ARG A 254 -12.81 -4.38 6.56
C ARG A 254 -13.51 -5.06 7.73
N GLY A 255 -14.61 -4.52 8.27
CA GLY A 255 -15.30 -5.09 9.43
C GLY A 255 -14.45 -5.08 10.72
N LYS A 256 -13.54 -4.11 10.86
CA LYS A 256 -12.67 -3.95 12.03
C LYS A 256 -13.05 -2.70 12.82
N THR A 257 -13.04 -2.79 14.14
CA THR A 257 -13.19 -1.63 15.01
C THR A 257 -11.92 -0.79 15.04
N ILE A 258 -12.10 0.53 15.04
CA ILE A 258 -10.99 1.46 15.25
C ILE A 258 -10.44 1.33 16.67
N GLY A 259 -9.12 1.28 16.75
CA GLY A 259 -8.36 1.37 17.98
C GLY A 259 -6.90 1.69 17.62
N GLY A 260 -6.11 2.12 18.61
CA GLY A 260 -4.73 2.57 18.35
C GLY A 260 -3.88 1.54 17.60
N THR A 261 -4.00 0.25 17.95
CA THR A 261 -3.29 -0.84 17.27
C THR A 261 -3.81 -1.07 15.84
N THR A 262 -5.12 -0.97 15.62
CA THR A 262 -5.71 -1.14 14.28
C THR A 262 -5.27 0.00 13.37
N SER A 263 -5.35 1.25 13.84
CA SER A 263 -4.91 2.42 13.08
C SER A 263 -3.43 2.35 12.72
N ALA A 264 -2.56 1.98 13.67
CA ALA A 264 -1.13 1.81 13.41
C ALA A 264 -0.86 0.76 12.32
N LYS A 265 -1.53 -0.40 12.38
CA LYS A 265 -1.40 -1.45 11.36
C LYS A 265 -1.91 -0.99 9.99
N LEU A 266 -2.99 -0.23 9.93
CA LEU A 266 -3.51 0.29 8.66
C LEU A 266 -2.55 1.30 8.03
N ARG A 267 -1.90 2.16 8.83
CA ARG A 267 -0.83 3.06 8.33
C ARG A 267 0.34 2.27 7.77
N GLU A 268 0.80 1.26 8.51
CA GLU A 268 1.88 0.37 8.06
C GLU A 268 1.51 -0.36 6.76
N SER A 269 0.25 -0.79 6.62
CA SER A 269 -0.27 -1.39 5.39
C SER A 269 -0.26 -0.39 4.23
N LEU A 270 -0.76 0.84 4.41
CA LEU A 270 -0.76 1.87 3.37
C LEU A 270 0.66 2.18 2.90
N GLU A 271 1.60 2.31 3.85
CA GLU A 271 3.01 2.55 3.54
C GLU A 271 3.63 1.38 2.78
N SER A 272 3.37 0.14 3.22
CA SER A 272 3.86 -1.06 2.54
C SER A 272 3.31 -1.16 1.12
N ILE A 273 2.04 -0.80 0.90
CA ILE A 273 1.41 -0.79 -0.44
C ILE A 273 2.06 0.27 -1.34
N TYR A 274 2.31 1.46 -0.81
CA TYR A 274 2.93 2.56 -1.53
C TYR A 274 4.38 2.26 -1.92
N GLN A 275 5.18 1.75 -0.98
CA GLN A 275 6.60 1.50 -1.19
C GLN A 275 6.91 0.20 -1.93
N THR A 276 5.95 -0.73 -2.05
CA THR A 276 6.18 -1.97 -2.79
C THR A 276 6.06 -1.73 -4.29
N SER A 277 7.16 -1.99 -5.01
CA SER A 277 7.19 -2.02 -6.48
C SER A 277 7.29 -3.45 -7.00
N PHE A 278 6.58 -3.71 -8.09
CA PHE A 278 6.57 -4.98 -8.81
C PHE A 278 7.22 -4.76 -10.17
N GLU A 279 8.20 -5.58 -10.50
CA GLU A 279 8.86 -5.57 -11.80
C GLU A 279 8.64 -6.92 -12.46
N PHE A 280 7.95 -6.92 -13.59
CA PHE A 280 7.67 -8.12 -14.35
C PHE A 280 8.63 -8.23 -15.53
N TYR A 281 9.17 -9.42 -15.74
CA TYR A 281 10.12 -9.78 -16.78
C TYR A 281 9.52 -10.90 -17.62
N GLY A 282 9.40 -10.68 -18.92
CA GLY A 282 8.84 -11.67 -19.84
C GLY A 282 8.87 -11.22 -21.29
N LEU A 283 8.52 -12.14 -22.19
CA LEU A 283 8.27 -11.80 -23.60
C LEU A 283 7.00 -10.96 -23.69
N GLY A 284 7.15 -9.75 -24.20
CA GLY A 284 6.07 -8.80 -24.47
C GLY A 284 6.12 -8.35 -25.92
N ASN A 285 4.99 -7.84 -26.40
CA ASN A 285 4.92 -7.15 -27.67
C ASN A 285 5.06 -5.66 -27.41
N LEU A 286 6.16 -5.08 -27.87
CA LEU A 286 6.34 -3.64 -27.91
C LEU A 286 5.70 -3.14 -29.20
N ASP A 287 4.51 -2.57 -29.08
CA ASP A 287 3.84 -1.91 -30.18
C ASP A 287 4.48 -0.53 -30.39
N LEU A 288 5.39 -0.46 -31.35
CA LEU A 288 5.89 0.80 -31.88
C LEU A 288 4.91 1.23 -32.99
N ASN A 289 4.71 2.53 -33.18
CA ASN A 289 3.63 3.16 -33.97
C ASN A 289 3.18 2.45 -35.27
N ASN A 290 4.03 1.65 -35.93
CA ASN A 290 3.68 0.88 -37.13
C ASN A 290 4.12 -0.61 -37.15
N PHE A 291 4.74 -1.15 -36.09
CA PHE A 291 5.13 -2.57 -36.02
C PHE A 291 5.29 -3.06 -34.59
N SER A 292 4.94 -4.33 -34.36
CA SER A 292 5.06 -4.97 -33.05
C SER A 292 6.37 -5.76 -32.98
N ILE A 293 7.24 -5.43 -32.02
CA ILE A 293 8.44 -6.22 -31.75
C ILE A 293 8.14 -7.15 -30.57
N CYS A 294 8.23 -8.46 -30.80
CA CYS A 294 8.23 -9.42 -29.70
C CYS A 294 9.64 -9.47 -29.10
N SER A 295 9.81 -8.93 -27.88
CA SER A 295 11.09 -8.91 -27.16
C SER A 295 10.88 -9.16 -25.68
N TYR A 296 11.98 -9.46 -24.97
CA TYR A 296 11.95 -9.47 -23.52
C TYR A 296 11.81 -8.04 -23.00
N MET A 297 10.72 -7.79 -22.29
CA MET A 297 10.38 -6.50 -21.73
C MET A 297 10.44 -6.55 -20.20
N ARG A 298 10.73 -5.40 -19.61
CA ARG A 298 10.64 -5.14 -18.17
C ARG A 298 9.61 -4.07 -17.94
N GLU A 299 8.58 -4.41 -17.17
CA GLU A 299 7.51 -3.47 -16.81
C GLU A 299 7.49 -3.28 -15.30
N ARG A 300 7.52 -2.03 -14.85
CA ARG A 300 7.43 -1.67 -13.44
C ARG A 300 6.03 -1.19 -13.11
N PHE A 301 5.45 -1.73 -12.05
CA PHE A 301 4.13 -1.42 -11.56
C PHE A 301 4.18 -1.10 -10.06
N THR A 302 3.40 -0.12 -9.61
CA THR A 302 3.15 0.19 -8.20
C THR A 302 1.64 0.27 -7.96
N ASN A 303 1.17 -0.06 -6.76
CA ASN A 303 -0.26 0.02 -6.47
C ASN A 303 -0.75 1.45 -6.25
N PHE A 304 0.12 2.30 -5.66
CA PHE A 304 -0.10 3.73 -5.47
C PHE A 304 1.05 4.50 -6.14
N VAL A 305 0.71 5.54 -6.90
CA VAL A 305 1.68 6.52 -7.42
C VAL A 305 2.01 7.54 -6.34
N GLN A 306 1.01 7.88 -5.52
CA GLN A 306 1.16 8.78 -4.38
C GLN A 306 0.30 8.27 -3.21
N CYS A 307 0.84 8.32 -2.01
CA CYS A 307 0.14 8.05 -0.76
C CYS A 307 0.61 9.06 0.30
N SER A 308 -0.01 10.24 0.32
CA SER A 308 0.42 11.34 1.17
C SER A 308 -0.44 11.41 2.44
N PRO A 309 0.12 11.22 3.64
CA PRO A 309 -0.62 11.47 4.87
C PRO A 309 -0.91 12.96 5.00
N LEU A 310 -2.14 13.30 5.32
CA LEU A 310 -2.49 14.67 5.66
C LEU A 310 -2.19 14.87 7.15
N SER A 311 -1.08 15.54 7.42
CA SER A 311 -0.52 15.76 8.76
C SER A 311 -0.29 17.26 8.95
N GLU A 312 -0.62 17.77 10.14
CA GLU A 312 -0.21 19.11 10.58
C GLU A 312 1.22 19.14 11.10
N ILE A 313 1.77 17.96 11.42
CA ILE A 313 3.13 17.79 11.92
C ILE A 313 4.07 17.64 10.72
N GLU A 314 5.14 18.44 10.72
CA GLU A 314 6.22 18.37 9.73
C GLU A 314 6.97 17.03 9.78
N ALA A 315 7.66 16.70 8.69
CA ALA A 315 8.46 15.49 8.61
C ALA A 315 9.72 15.61 9.48
N GLU A 316 9.98 14.60 10.32
CA GLU A 316 11.16 14.55 11.18
C GLU A 316 12.14 13.48 10.67
N ILE A 317 13.43 13.79 10.60
CA ILE A 317 14.48 12.78 10.37
C ILE A 317 14.68 12.00 11.67
N LYS A 318 14.51 10.67 11.61
CA LYS A 318 14.78 9.75 12.72
C LYS A 318 15.80 8.71 12.29
N GLY A 319 17.07 8.97 12.62
CA GLY A 319 18.19 8.15 12.17
C GLY A 319 18.33 8.22 10.64
N ASN A 320 18.21 7.06 9.97
CA ASN A 320 18.28 6.96 8.51
C ASN A 320 16.90 6.94 7.82
N ASP A 321 15.83 7.27 8.54
CA ASP A 321 14.46 7.24 8.04
C ASP A 321 13.73 8.57 8.31
N ILE A 322 12.62 8.79 7.60
CA ILE A 322 11.78 9.98 7.74
C ILE A 322 10.48 9.58 8.44
N SER A 323 10.28 10.13 9.63
CA SER A 323 9.04 10.00 10.38
C SER A 323 8.06 11.08 9.94
N PHE A 324 7.09 10.71 9.10
CA PHE A 324 6.03 11.60 8.65
C PHE A 324 4.65 10.94 8.74
N GLY A 325 3.63 11.69 9.18
CA GLY A 325 2.24 11.22 9.21
C GLY A 325 1.94 10.06 10.16
N SER A 326 2.79 9.83 11.17
CA SER A 326 2.66 8.69 12.11
C SER A 326 1.32 8.63 12.86
N ASP A 327 0.64 9.76 13.00
CA ASP A 327 -0.64 9.96 13.66
C ASP A 327 -1.78 10.34 12.70
N SER A 328 -1.49 10.48 11.41
CA SER A 328 -2.46 10.93 10.41
C SER A 328 -3.63 9.95 10.28
N MET A 329 -4.82 10.50 10.01
CA MET A 329 -6.05 9.71 9.82
C MET A 329 -6.58 9.78 8.40
N ILE A 330 -6.09 10.71 7.58
CA ILE A 330 -6.53 10.94 6.21
C ILE A 330 -5.32 10.86 5.30
N TYR A 331 -5.45 10.09 4.23
CA TYR A 331 -4.41 9.92 3.23
C TYR A 331 -4.96 10.32 1.87
N VAL A 332 -4.22 11.15 1.13
CA VAL A 332 -4.52 11.46 -0.27
C VAL A 332 -3.83 10.44 -1.14
N ILE A 333 -4.63 9.64 -1.86
CA ILE A 333 -4.15 8.52 -2.67
C ILE A 333 -4.33 8.84 -4.15
N LYS A 334 -3.24 8.65 -4.92
CA LYS A 334 -3.24 8.62 -6.39
C LYS A 334 -2.92 7.21 -6.86
N LEU A 335 -3.81 6.63 -7.66
CA LEU A 335 -3.58 5.32 -8.28
C LEU A 335 -2.78 5.49 -9.59
N PRO A 336 -2.17 4.42 -10.14
CA PRO A 336 -1.73 4.41 -11.53
C PRO A 336 -2.90 4.74 -12.46
N ASP A 337 -2.66 5.51 -13.51
CA ASP A 337 -3.74 6.04 -14.36
C ASP A 337 -4.53 4.91 -15.02
N ASP A 338 -3.89 3.82 -15.45
CA ASP A 338 -4.58 2.64 -15.99
C ASP A 338 -5.51 1.98 -14.97
N VAL A 339 -5.07 1.87 -13.72
CA VAL A 339 -5.88 1.27 -12.64
C VAL A 339 -7.04 2.18 -12.29
N PHE A 340 -6.80 3.49 -12.18
CA PHE A 340 -7.83 4.48 -11.92
C PHE A 340 -8.89 4.49 -13.03
N ASN A 341 -8.46 4.56 -14.28
CA ASN A 341 -9.34 4.58 -15.44
C ASN A 341 -10.15 3.27 -15.53
N GLN A 342 -9.55 2.11 -15.29
CA GLN A 342 -10.31 0.85 -15.24
C GLN A 342 -11.29 0.80 -14.07
N LEU A 343 -10.95 1.37 -12.92
CA LEU A 343 -11.82 1.43 -11.76
C LEU A 343 -13.01 2.37 -11.98
N ILE A 344 -12.81 3.55 -12.59
CA ILE A 344 -13.88 4.53 -12.79
C ILE A 344 -14.66 4.29 -14.09
N MET A 345 -13.97 3.93 -15.16
CA MET A 345 -14.52 3.84 -16.52
C MET A 345 -14.69 2.42 -17.03
N GLY A 346 -14.15 1.40 -16.33
CA GLY A 346 -14.34 0.00 -16.72
C GLY A 346 -15.80 -0.43 -16.62
N LYS A 347 -16.26 -1.29 -17.54
CA LYS A 347 -17.69 -1.67 -17.62
C LYS A 347 -18.19 -2.47 -16.41
N TYR A 348 -17.31 -3.30 -15.83
CA TYR A 348 -17.65 -4.20 -14.73
C TYR A 348 -16.49 -4.25 -13.73
N HIS A 349 -16.82 -4.47 -12.47
CA HIS A 349 -15.85 -4.78 -11.41
C HIS A 349 -15.99 -6.19 -10.91
N PHE A 350 -14.90 -6.79 -10.45
CA PHE A 350 -14.96 -8.02 -9.67
C PHE A 350 -15.31 -7.69 -8.23
N VAL A 351 -16.31 -8.37 -7.69
CA VAL A 351 -16.79 -8.15 -6.31
C VAL A 351 -16.24 -9.22 -5.38
N PHE A 352 -16.06 -8.87 -4.11
CA PHE A 352 -15.71 -9.80 -3.03
C PHE A 352 -16.74 -9.75 -1.91
N PRO A 353 -16.96 -10.86 -1.20
CA PRO A 353 -17.73 -10.84 0.05
C PRO A 353 -17.09 -9.91 1.07
N GLN A 354 -17.87 -9.09 1.77
CA GLN A 354 -17.35 -8.14 2.76
C GLN A 354 -16.52 -8.81 3.85
N ALA A 355 -17.02 -9.93 4.39
CA ALA A 355 -16.33 -10.70 5.42
C ALA A 355 -14.96 -11.26 4.97
N SER A 356 -14.71 -11.37 3.65
CA SER A 356 -13.41 -11.82 3.13
C SER A 356 -12.27 -10.84 3.42
N LEU A 357 -12.57 -9.54 3.56
CA LEU A 357 -11.58 -8.52 3.94
C LEU A 357 -11.25 -8.51 5.45
N SER A 358 -12.12 -9.13 6.25
CA SER A 358 -11.95 -9.33 7.70
C SER A 358 -11.23 -10.64 8.03
N ALA A 359 -11.19 -11.58 7.08
CA ALA A 359 -10.63 -12.91 7.28
C ALA A 359 -9.11 -12.88 7.50
N PRO A 360 -8.52 -13.91 8.16
CA PRO A 360 -7.07 -14.04 8.24
C PRO A 360 -6.40 -14.06 6.86
N GLY A 361 -5.22 -13.46 6.73
CA GLY A 361 -4.54 -13.33 5.44
C GLY A 361 -4.36 -14.64 4.66
N VAL A 362 -4.00 -15.74 5.33
CA VAL A 362 -3.83 -17.05 4.66
C VAL A 362 -5.16 -17.61 4.15
N VAL A 363 -6.25 -17.39 4.89
CA VAL A 363 -7.61 -17.78 4.47
C VAL A 363 -8.02 -16.97 3.24
N PHE A 364 -7.73 -15.67 3.24
CA PHE A 364 -8.01 -14.81 2.10
C PHE A 364 -7.23 -15.23 0.86
N SER A 365 -5.93 -15.53 0.99
CA SER A 365 -5.12 -16.11 -0.10
C SER A 365 -5.67 -17.45 -0.61
N LEU A 366 -6.15 -18.31 0.29
CA LEU A 366 -6.78 -19.57 -0.10
C LEU A 366 -8.07 -19.31 -0.89
N TYR A 367 -8.91 -18.39 -0.44
CA TYR A 367 -10.13 -18.00 -1.16
C TYR A 367 -9.81 -17.46 -2.56
N LEU A 368 -8.82 -16.57 -2.71
CA LEU A 368 -8.38 -16.08 -4.03
C LEU A 368 -7.92 -17.22 -4.94
N ARG A 369 -7.17 -18.19 -4.39
CA ARG A 369 -6.74 -19.39 -5.14
C ARG A 369 -7.94 -20.22 -5.60
N LEU A 370 -8.88 -20.52 -4.70
CA LEU A 370 -10.07 -21.29 -5.03
C LEU A 370 -10.90 -20.59 -6.11
N ARG A 371 -11.06 -19.26 -6.02
CA ARG A 371 -11.72 -18.45 -7.05
C ARG A 371 -11.04 -18.53 -8.41
N SER A 372 -9.71 -18.51 -8.43
CA SER A 372 -8.94 -18.61 -9.69
C SER A 372 -9.03 -20.00 -10.34
N ARG A 373 -9.04 -21.06 -9.53
CA ARG A 373 -8.89 -22.45 -10.00
C ARG A 373 -10.22 -23.23 -10.15
N THR A 374 -11.27 -22.88 -9.41
CA THR A 374 -12.56 -23.60 -9.42
C THR A 374 -13.48 -23.14 -10.55
N LYS A 375 -12.96 -23.06 -11.79
CA LYS A 375 -13.74 -22.63 -12.97
C LYS A 375 -14.74 -23.71 -13.44
N ASN A 376 -14.47 -24.99 -13.14
CA ASN A 376 -15.26 -26.14 -13.61
C ASN A 376 -16.15 -26.76 -12.51
N LYS A 377 -16.64 -25.94 -11.57
CA LYS A 377 -17.47 -26.30 -10.40
C LYS A 377 -16.85 -27.25 -9.38
N LYS A 378 -15.92 -28.14 -9.75
CA LYS A 378 -15.15 -29.00 -8.84
C LYS A 378 -13.66 -28.80 -9.07
N TYR A 379 -12.90 -28.84 -7.98
CA TYR A 379 -11.47 -28.66 -7.96
C TYR A 379 -10.83 -29.56 -6.92
N SER A 380 -9.71 -30.20 -7.27
CA SER A 380 -8.90 -30.99 -6.35
C SER A 380 -7.43 -30.76 -6.68
N GLU A 381 -6.61 -30.52 -5.67
CA GLU A 381 -5.17 -30.37 -5.85
C GLU A 381 -4.39 -30.93 -4.65
N SER A 382 -3.08 -31.14 -4.86
CA SER A 382 -2.18 -31.43 -3.76
C SER A 382 -1.98 -30.19 -2.91
N LEU A 383 -2.08 -30.36 -1.59
CA LEU A 383 -1.79 -29.34 -0.59
C LEU A 383 -0.34 -28.82 -0.67
N ARG A 384 0.58 -29.60 -1.26
CA ARG A 384 1.95 -29.15 -1.52
C ARG A 384 1.99 -28.05 -2.58
N LEU A 385 1.17 -28.14 -3.63
CA LEU A 385 1.08 -27.10 -4.66
C LEU A 385 0.47 -25.82 -4.05
N THR A 386 -0.58 -25.97 -3.24
CA THR A 386 -1.16 -24.87 -2.46
C THR A 386 -0.10 -24.18 -1.59
N TRP A 387 0.75 -24.94 -0.90
CA TRP A 387 1.82 -24.42 -0.05
C TRP A 387 2.88 -23.64 -0.85
N VAL A 388 3.34 -24.17 -1.99
CA VAL A 388 4.35 -23.50 -2.83
C VAL A 388 3.86 -22.14 -3.31
N GLU A 389 2.57 -21.99 -3.61
CA GLU A 389 2.01 -20.74 -4.10
C GLU A 389 1.60 -19.77 -2.98
N ILE A 390 0.99 -20.27 -1.89
CA ILE A 390 0.40 -19.46 -0.80
C ILE A 390 1.38 -19.23 0.36
N ALA A 391 2.42 -20.03 0.56
CA ALA A 391 3.23 -19.99 1.79
C ALA A 391 4.70 -20.35 1.57
N LYS A 392 5.25 -20.00 0.40
CA LYS A 392 6.67 -20.17 0.07
C LYS A 392 7.55 -19.49 1.13
N GLY A 393 8.49 -20.23 1.70
CA GLY A 393 9.37 -19.75 2.78
C GLY A 393 8.97 -20.18 4.19
N THR A 394 7.85 -20.89 4.34
CA THR A 394 7.49 -21.58 5.60
C THR A 394 7.66 -23.09 5.45
N GLU A 395 7.95 -23.82 6.53
CA GLU A 395 7.97 -25.28 6.47
C GLU A 395 6.57 -25.84 6.19
N PHE A 396 6.50 -26.95 5.45
CA PHE A 396 5.21 -27.54 5.04
C PHE A 396 4.34 -27.98 6.23
N ASN A 397 4.94 -28.49 7.30
CA ASN A 397 4.21 -28.89 8.50
C ASN A 397 3.66 -27.68 9.27
N ASP A 398 4.46 -26.63 9.40
CA ASP A 398 4.03 -25.35 9.97
C ASP A 398 2.87 -24.74 9.17
N PHE A 399 2.94 -24.82 7.84
CA PHE A 399 1.85 -24.40 6.97
C PHE A 399 0.56 -25.18 7.26
N LYS A 400 0.60 -26.51 7.37
CA LYS A 400 -0.59 -27.32 7.70
C LYS A 400 -1.22 -26.92 9.05
N ILE A 401 -0.39 -26.76 10.08
CA ILE A 401 -0.84 -26.37 11.43
C ILE A 401 -1.43 -24.94 11.39
N SER A 402 -0.74 -24.01 10.74
CA SER A 402 -1.17 -22.63 10.58
C SER A 402 -2.50 -22.54 9.82
N LEU A 403 -2.61 -23.22 8.68
CA LEU A 403 -3.81 -23.24 7.85
C LEU A 403 -5.02 -23.77 8.62
N ARG A 404 -4.88 -24.93 9.28
CA ARG A 404 -5.92 -25.50 10.15
C ARG A 404 -6.35 -24.50 11.22
N THR A 405 -5.38 -23.91 11.91
CA THR A 405 -5.63 -22.97 13.00
C THR A 405 -6.31 -21.69 12.51
N GLN A 406 -5.92 -21.17 11.34
CA GLN A 406 -6.49 -19.96 10.78
C GLN A 406 -7.89 -20.17 10.22
N LEU A 407 -8.16 -21.32 9.57
CA LEU A 407 -9.50 -21.70 9.14
C LEU A 407 -10.45 -21.85 10.32
N LEU A 408 -10.05 -22.54 11.39
CA LEU A 408 -10.90 -22.66 12.59
C LEU A 408 -11.10 -21.31 13.32
N LYS A 409 -10.20 -20.34 13.14
CA LYS A 409 -10.36 -18.97 13.67
C LYS A 409 -11.46 -18.19 12.96
N ILE A 410 -11.85 -18.55 11.74
CA ILE A 410 -12.96 -17.93 11.00
C ILE A 410 -14.23 -17.93 11.85
N ASN A 411 -14.58 -19.09 12.41
CA ASN A 411 -15.75 -19.27 13.28
C ASN A 411 -15.73 -18.40 14.55
N ARG A 412 -14.60 -17.80 14.94
CA ARG A 412 -14.49 -16.93 16.12
C ARG A 412 -14.35 -15.47 15.73
N LYS A 413 -13.53 -15.17 14.71
CA LYS A 413 -13.25 -13.81 14.27
C LYS A 413 -14.39 -13.19 13.49
N LEU A 414 -15.13 -13.98 12.72
CA LEU A 414 -16.27 -13.50 11.93
C LEU A 414 -17.59 -13.52 12.70
N LYS A 415 -17.60 -13.98 13.96
CA LYS A 415 -18.80 -13.89 14.83
C LYS A 415 -19.30 -12.46 15.01
N ASN A 416 -18.41 -11.47 14.94
CA ASN A 416 -18.80 -10.06 15.06
C ASN A 416 -19.48 -9.52 13.79
N VAL A 417 -19.43 -10.26 12.68
CA VAL A 417 -19.98 -9.87 11.37
C VAL A 417 -21.22 -10.72 11.01
N ASP A 418 -21.56 -11.72 11.84
CA ASP A 418 -22.68 -12.68 11.66
C ASP A 418 -22.82 -13.17 10.21
N ASP A 419 -21.72 -13.69 9.66
CA ASP A 419 -21.64 -14.11 8.27
C ASP A 419 -22.08 -15.59 8.12
N PRO A 420 -23.24 -15.88 7.50
CA PRO A 420 -23.74 -17.25 7.36
C PRO A 420 -22.98 -18.06 6.29
N PHE A 421 -22.20 -17.39 5.44
CA PHE A 421 -21.55 -17.98 4.27
C PHE A 421 -20.10 -18.43 4.55
N SER A 422 -19.67 -18.43 5.81
CA SER A 422 -18.35 -18.92 6.18
C SER A 422 -18.37 -19.85 7.40
N SER A 423 -17.74 -21.02 7.26
CA SER A 423 -17.61 -21.96 8.37
C SER A 423 -16.41 -22.89 8.17
N ALA A 424 -15.85 -23.39 9.27
CA ALA A 424 -14.82 -24.41 9.22
C ALA A 424 -15.00 -25.41 10.37
N THR A 425 -15.03 -26.70 10.09
CA THR A 425 -15.12 -27.77 11.10
C THR A 425 -13.96 -28.73 10.92
N TYR A 426 -13.40 -29.21 12.03
CA TYR A 426 -12.28 -30.15 12.00
C TYR A 426 -12.68 -31.42 12.72
N ASP A 427 -12.65 -32.51 11.96
CA ASP A 427 -12.80 -33.86 12.48
C ASP A 427 -11.42 -34.44 12.82
N LYS A 428 -11.24 -34.80 14.09
CA LYS A 428 -9.99 -35.36 14.61
C LYS A 428 -9.80 -36.81 14.19
N GLU A 429 -10.89 -37.57 14.00
CA GLU A 429 -10.82 -39.01 13.71
C GLU A 429 -10.36 -39.24 12.28
N SER A 430 -10.95 -38.51 11.33
CA SER A 430 -10.56 -38.57 9.91
C SER A 430 -9.40 -37.63 9.53
N ASN A 431 -8.90 -36.82 10.47
CA ASN A 431 -7.93 -35.74 10.23
C ASN A 431 -8.30 -34.85 9.04
N ARG A 432 -9.59 -34.54 8.93
CA ARG A 432 -10.21 -33.81 7.81
C ARG A 432 -10.81 -32.51 8.31
N LEU A 433 -10.52 -31.42 7.60
CA LEU A 433 -11.14 -30.13 7.85
C LEU A 433 -12.13 -29.83 6.74
N ASN A 434 -13.41 -29.70 7.06
CA ASN A 434 -14.43 -29.24 6.13
C ASN A 434 -14.58 -27.72 6.25
N PHE A 435 -14.75 -27.02 5.14
CA PHE A 435 -14.89 -25.57 5.13
C PHE A 435 -15.95 -25.11 4.11
N ASN A 436 -16.54 -23.97 4.42
CA ASN A 436 -17.28 -23.14 3.50
C ASN A 436 -16.62 -21.75 3.52
N LEU A 437 -16.16 -21.29 2.35
CA LEU A 437 -15.56 -19.96 2.17
C LEU A 437 -16.34 -19.19 1.11
N TRP A 438 -17.52 -18.69 1.47
CA TRP A 438 -18.38 -17.85 0.62
C TRP A 438 -18.79 -18.54 -0.69
N GLY A 439 -19.41 -19.72 -0.56
CA GLY A 439 -19.86 -20.55 -1.68
C GLY A 439 -18.82 -21.56 -2.18
N TYR A 440 -17.58 -21.53 -1.67
CA TYR A 440 -16.58 -22.56 -1.94
C TYR A 440 -16.61 -23.60 -0.82
N HIS A 441 -17.30 -24.71 -1.07
CA HIS A 441 -17.48 -25.81 -0.12
C HIS A 441 -16.43 -26.87 -0.36
N GLY A 442 -15.68 -27.24 0.65
CA GLY A 442 -14.55 -28.12 0.45
C GLY A 442 -14.09 -28.82 1.69
N TYR A 443 -13.05 -29.62 1.50
CA TYR A 443 -12.35 -30.26 2.60
C TYR A 443 -10.85 -30.34 2.34
N ILE A 444 -10.10 -30.36 3.43
CA ILE A 444 -8.66 -30.58 3.44
C ILE A 444 -8.39 -31.88 4.20
N CYS A 445 -7.83 -32.87 3.50
CA CYS A 445 -7.33 -34.10 4.11
C CYS A 445 -5.83 -33.92 4.41
N PHE A 446 -5.47 -33.75 5.68
CA PHE A 446 -4.07 -33.53 6.06
C PHE A 446 -3.20 -34.80 5.99
N ASN A 447 -3.82 -35.98 6.05
CA ASN A 447 -3.13 -37.26 5.86
C ASN A 447 -2.72 -37.45 4.39
N GLU A 448 -3.69 -37.31 3.48
CA GLU A 448 -3.48 -37.46 2.03
C GLU A 448 -2.81 -36.24 1.39
N ASN A 449 -2.75 -35.11 2.10
CA ASN A 449 -2.27 -33.82 1.61
C ASN A 449 -3.03 -33.37 0.35
N ILE A 450 -4.36 -33.46 0.39
CA ILE A 450 -5.24 -33.07 -0.70
C ILE A 450 -6.22 -32.00 -0.20
N ILE A 451 -6.49 -31.02 -1.06
CA ILE A 451 -7.58 -30.07 -0.87
C ILE A 451 -8.58 -30.22 -2.02
N CYS A 452 -9.85 -30.37 -1.66
CA CYS A 452 -10.97 -30.46 -2.58
C CYS A 452 -11.92 -29.29 -2.34
N SER A 453 -12.48 -28.72 -3.42
CA SER A 453 -13.44 -27.64 -3.37
C SER A 453 -14.50 -27.80 -4.46
N GLN A 454 -15.73 -27.44 -4.12
CA GLN A 454 -16.88 -27.39 -5.00
C GLN A 454 -17.52 -26.00 -4.90
N LEU A 455 -17.81 -25.41 -6.05
CA LEU A 455 -18.44 -24.09 -6.14
C LEU A 455 -19.96 -24.21 -6.08
N HIS A 456 -20.56 -23.51 -5.13
CA HIS A 456 -21.99 -23.23 -5.02
C HIS A 456 -22.23 -21.79 -5.48
N GLU A 457 -22.64 -21.65 -6.74
CA GLU A 457 -22.76 -20.35 -7.43
C GLU A 457 -23.75 -19.41 -6.73
N ASP A 458 -24.95 -19.89 -6.40
CA ASP A 458 -26.00 -19.08 -5.75
C ASP A 458 -25.53 -18.51 -4.41
N GLU A 459 -24.82 -19.32 -3.63
CA GLU A 459 -24.28 -18.90 -2.34
C GLU A 459 -23.12 -17.90 -2.51
N MET A 460 -22.24 -18.11 -3.48
CA MET A 460 -21.17 -17.17 -3.79
C MET A 460 -21.72 -15.79 -4.21
N TYR A 461 -22.77 -15.77 -5.05
CA TYR A 461 -23.42 -14.53 -5.46
C TYR A 461 -24.14 -13.85 -4.28
N ALA A 462 -24.84 -14.62 -3.45
CA ALA A 462 -25.49 -14.12 -2.23
C ALA A 462 -24.46 -13.52 -1.25
N ALA A 463 -23.32 -14.18 -1.04
CA ALA A 463 -22.23 -13.68 -0.20
C ALA A 463 -21.62 -12.37 -0.75
N CYS A 464 -21.67 -12.16 -2.06
CA CYS A 464 -21.24 -10.91 -2.71
C CYS A 464 -22.34 -9.83 -2.78
N ARG A 465 -23.55 -10.09 -2.24
CA ARG A 465 -24.73 -9.21 -2.36
C ARG A 465 -25.12 -8.89 -3.82
N ILE A 466 -24.92 -9.85 -4.74
CA ILE A 466 -25.28 -9.70 -6.15
C ILE A 466 -26.58 -10.47 -6.42
N GLY A 467 -27.54 -9.82 -7.09
CA GLY A 467 -28.78 -10.47 -7.53
C GLY A 467 -28.51 -11.54 -8.60
N SER A 468 -29.27 -12.63 -8.56
CA SER A 468 -29.06 -13.83 -9.38
C SER A 468 -28.92 -13.53 -10.88
N ASN A 469 -29.61 -12.52 -11.41
CA ASN A 469 -29.66 -12.22 -12.85
C ASN A 469 -28.37 -11.65 -13.47
N SER A 470 -27.31 -11.40 -12.71
CA SER A 470 -26.03 -10.86 -13.21
C SER A 470 -25.05 -11.97 -13.63
N TYR A 471 -25.52 -12.93 -14.45
CA TYR A 471 -24.78 -14.13 -14.89
C TYR A 471 -23.69 -13.88 -15.97
N VAL A 472 -23.08 -12.70 -16.01
CA VAL A 472 -22.30 -12.33 -17.19
C VAL A 472 -21.00 -13.14 -17.32
N ARG A 473 -20.44 -13.72 -16.24
CA ARG A 473 -19.18 -14.52 -16.28
C ARG A 473 -19.06 -15.51 -15.10
N ASN A 474 -18.16 -16.48 -15.23
CA ASN A 474 -17.74 -17.48 -14.21
C ASN A 474 -17.16 -16.89 -12.89
N ALA A 475 -17.39 -15.61 -12.60
CA ALA A 475 -16.92 -14.91 -11.40
C ALA A 475 -17.93 -13.81 -11.01
N PRO A 476 -18.07 -13.48 -9.72
CA PRO A 476 -19.00 -12.46 -9.26
C PRO A 476 -18.54 -11.08 -9.70
N THR A 477 -19.38 -10.42 -10.50
CA THR A 477 -19.12 -9.09 -11.06
C THR A 477 -20.34 -8.19 -10.94
N VAL A 478 -20.12 -6.89 -10.73
CA VAL A 478 -21.15 -5.85 -10.72
C VAL A 478 -20.94 -4.89 -11.90
N GLU A 479 -22.02 -4.36 -12.46
CA GLU A 479 -21.94 -3.30 -13.47
C GLU A 479 -21.44 -2.01 -12.80
N ASN A 480 -20.45 -1.36 -13.41
CA ASN A 480 -19.96 -0.09 -12.90
C ASN A 480 -20.93 1.03 -13.30
N HIS A 481 -21.57 1.65 -12.32
CA HIS A 481 -22.51 2.75 -12.58
C HIS A 481 -21.81 3.96 -13.21
N LEU A 482 -20.58 4.26 -12.78
CA LEU A 482 -19.76 5.37 -13.31
C LEU A 482 -19.43 5.20 -14.80
N HIS A 483 -19.40 3.95 -15.30
CA HIS A 483 -19.17 3.69 -16.72
C HIS A 483 -20.23 4.39 -17.59
N LYS A 484 -21.52 4.39 -17.21
CA LYS A 484 -22.58 4.98 -18.03
C LYS A 484 -22.38 6.49 -18.20
N PHE A 485 -21.89 7.16 -17.15
CA PHE A 485 -21.65 8.60 -17.15
C PHE A 485 -20.39 8.97 -17.93
N TYR A 486 -19.26 8.31 -17.64
CA TYR A 486 -17.98 8.67 -18.27
C TYR A 486 -17.74 8.01 -19.63
N SER A 487 -18.44 6.92 -19.99
CA SER A 487 -18.26 6.27 -21.30
C SER A 487 -18.75 7.11 -22.47
N ALA A 488 -19.77 7.95 -22.25
CA ALA A 488 -20.18 8.94 -23.24
C ALA A 488 -19.05 9.95 -23.47
N ASN A 489 -18.47 10.51 -22.39
CA ASN A 489 -17.33 11.41 -22.46
C ASN A 489 -16.10 10.75 -23.11
N LEU A 490 -15.80 9.48 -22.84
CA LEU A 490 -14.69 8.77 -23.51
C LEU A 490 -14.94 8.52 -24.99
N LYS A 491 -16.17 8.16 -25.38
CA LYS A 491 -16.54 8.03 -26.80
C LYS A 491 -16.49 9.38 -27.49
N ILE A 492 -16.91 10.43 -26.80
CA ILE A 492 -16.80 11.81 -27.26
C ILE A 492 -15.32 12.17 -27.38
N GLU A 493 -14.50 12.15 -26.34
CA GLU A 493 -13.05 12.45 -26.37
C GLU A 493 -12.26 11.63 -27.39
N SER A 494 -12.56 10.34 -27.59
CA SER A 494 -11.88 9.51 -28.60
C SER A 494 -12.37 9.76 -30.03
N SER A 495 -13.58 10.30 -30.20
CA SER A 495 -14.15 10.64 -31.51
C SER A 495 -14.12 12.13 -31.84
N LEU A 496 -13.93 13.01 -30.84
CA LEU A 496 -13.94 14.46 -30.96
C LEU A 496 -12.83 14.90 -31.90
N PRO A 497 -11.56 14.46 -31.73
CA PRO A 497 -10.50 14.82 -32.67
C PRO A 497 -10.80 14.34 -34.08
N LYS A 498 -11.39 13.14 -34.24
CA LYS A 498 -11.75 12.58 -35.55
C LYS A 498 -12.89 13.34 -36.23
N ASN A 499 -13.86 13.82 -35.46
CA ASN A 499 -14.99 14.60 -35.96
C ASN A 499 -14.56 16.04 -36.27
N ILE A 500 -13.72 16.66 -35.42
CA ILE A 500 -13.13 17.98 -35.66
C ILE A 500 -12.19 17.94 -36.86
N SER A 501 -11.47 16.84 -37.10
CA SER A 501 -10.61 16.68 -38.29
C SER A 501 -11.38 16.78 -39.62
N LYS A 502 -12.71 16.62 -39.60
CA LYS A 502 -13.56 16.85 -40.78
C LYS A 502 -13.83 18.33 -41.03
N LEU A 503 -13.76 19.16 -39.97
CA LEU A 503 -14.00 20.60 -40.00
C LEU A 503 -12.67 21.35 -40.14
N VAL A 504 -11.74 21.12 -39.21
CA VAL A 504 -10.40 21.70 -39.17
C VAL A 504 -9.45 20.76 -39.90
N LYS A 505 -9.05 21.14 -41.11
CA LYS A 505 -8.06 20.38 -41.88
C LYS A 505 -6.66 20.65 -41.31
N SER A 506 -5.98 19.60 -40.88
CA SER A 506 -4.58 19.63 -40.50
C SER A 506 -3.75 18.75 -41.44
N LYS A 507 -2.56 19.24 -41.78
CA LYS A 507 -1.52 18.49 -42.49
C LYS A 507 -0.43 18.15 -41.49
N ILE A 508 -0.32 16.87 -41.16
CA ILE A 508 0.68 16.37 -40.22
C ILE A 508 1.94 16.07 -41.01
N ASN A 509 2.97 16.89 -40.81
CA ASN A 509 4.31 16.65 -41.34
C ASN A 509 5.12 15.86 -40.28
N ARG A 510 6.38 15.54 -40.60
CA ARG A 510 7.20 14.66 -39.75
C ARG A 510 7.47 15.24 -38.35
N TYR A 511 7.62 16.57 -38.25
CA TYR A 511 8.04 17.26 -37.02
C TYR A 511 7.13 18.43 -36.63
N ASP A 512 6.20 18.79 -37.50
CA ASP A 512 5.29 19.92 -37.37
C ASP A 512 3.91 19.58 -37.92
N ILE A 513 2.90 20.33 -37.50
CA ILE A 513 1.52 20.20 -37.94
C ILE A 513 1.09 21.56 -38.46
N THR A 514 0.57 21.58 -39.68
CA THR A 514 0.01 22.79 -40.29
C THR A 514 -1.51 22.71 -40.29
N TYR A 515 -2.18 23.64 -39.62
CA TYR A 515 -3.63 23.84 -39.64
C TYR A 515 -3.99 24.85 -40.72
N LEU A 516 -5.04 24.55 -41.50
CA LEU A 516 -5.59 25.45 -42.50
C LEU A 516 -6.79 26.20 -41.91
N LEU A 517 -6.78 27.53 -41.96
CA LEU A 517 -7.92 28.39 -41.58
C LEU A 517 -8.85 28.59 -42.79
N LYS A 518 -10.11 29.00 -42.56
CA LYS A 518 -11.09 29.27 -43.62
C LYS A 518 -10.65 30.39 -44.56
N ASN A 519 -9.85 31.33 -44.06
CA ASN A 519 -9.28 32.43 -44.83
C ASN A 519 -8.09 32.01 -45.72
N ASN A 520 -7.80 30.71 -45.85
CA ASN A 520 -6.60 30.14 -46.49
C ASN A 520 -5.27 30.43 -45.78
N ASP A 521 -5.29 31.07 -44.62
CA ASP A 521 -4.12 31.22 -43.77
C ASP A 521 -3.72 29.89 -43.14
N THR A 522 -2.42 29.72 -42.87
CA THR A 522 -1.87 28.49 -42.29
C THR A 522 -1.19 28.76 -40.96
N LEU A 523 -1.53 27.99 -39.94
CA LEU A 523 -0.88 28.01 -38.63
C LEU A 523 -0.07 26.74 -38.44
N SER A 524 1.17 26.84 -37.99
CA SER A 524 2.04 25.67 -37.80
C SER A 524 2.49 25.54 -36.35
N LEU A 525 2.50 24.30 -35.84
CA LEU A 525 2.91 23.96 -34.49
C LEU A 525 3.84 22.75 -34.51
N CYS A 526 4.82 22.71 -33.61
CA CYS A 526 5.74 21.57 -33.48
C CYS A 526 5.73 21.03 -32.05
N LEU A 527 6.44 19.92 -31.81
CA LEU A 527 6.49 19.28 -30.49
C LEU A 527 7.17 20.17 -29.42
N TYR A 528 8.06 21.08 -29.83
CA TYR A 528 8.87 21.93 -28.94
C TYR A 528 8.26 23.30 -28.64
N ARG A 529 6.99 23.50 -28.98
CA ARG A 529 6.21 24.71 -28.76
C ARG A 529 6.31 25.30 -27.35
N THR A 530 6.14 26.62 -27.29
CA THR A 530 5.89 27.34 -26.03
C THR A 530 4.41 27.28 -25.62
N GLU A 531 4.10 27.50 -24.33
CA GLU A 531 2.69 27.60 -23.88
C GLU A 531 1.94 28.72 -24.59
N TYR A 532 2.62 29.84 -24.84
CA TYR A 532 2.05 30.97 -25.58
C TYR A 532 1.66 30.60 -27.02
N GLU A 533 2.54 29.93 -27.77
CA GLU A 533 2.22 29.46 -29.14
C GLU A 533 1.06 28.46 -29.14
N TYR A 534 1.01 27.59 -28.12
CA TYR A 534 -0.05 26.58 -27.98
C TYR A 534 -1.41 27.23 -27.75
N GLU A 535 -1.52 28.14 -26.77
CA GLU A 535 -2.75 28.87 -26.47
C GLU A 535 -3.19 29.73 -27.66
N ARG A 536 -2.25 30.45 -28.29
CA ARG A 536 -2.55 31.34 -29.41
C ARG A 536 -3.13 30.60 -30.61
N ILE A 537 -2.59 29.42 -30.95
CA ILE A 537 -3.13 28.62 -32.06
C ILE A 537 -4.51 28.09 -31.72
N ILE A 538 -4.75 27.68 -30.48
CA ILE A 538 -6.06 27.23 -30.03
C ILE A 538 -7.08 28.34 -30.18
N GLU A 539 -6.78 29.54 -29.68
CA GLU A 539 -7.65 30.71 -29.80
C GLU A 539 -7.97 31.04 -31.26
N LEU A 540 -6.96 31.10 -32.13
CA LEU A 540 -7.14 31.46 -33.53
C LEU A 540 -7.99 30.44 -34.30
N ILE A 541 -7.78 29.14 -34.06
CA ILE A 541 -8.60 28.08 -34.67
C ILE A 541 -10.02 28.10 -34.08
N ALA A 542 -10.16 28.34 -32.77
CA ALA A 542 -11.44 28.43 -32.09
C ALA A 542 -12.28 29.58 -32.65
N GLU A 543 -11.69 30.76 -32.84
CA GLU A 543 -12.32 31.93 -33.42
C GLU A 543 -12.75 31.69 -34.88
N ASP A 544 -11.85 31.20 -35.74
CA ASP A 544 -12.10 31.00 -37.18
C ASP A 544 -13.19 29.94 -37.47
N TYR A 545 -13.21 28.88 -36.66
CA TYR A 545 -14.16 27.78 -36.81
C TYR A 545 -15.40 27.90 -35.91
N HIS A 546 -15.49 28.94 -35.07
CA HIS A 546 -16.54 29.13 -34.05
C HIS A 546 -16.69 27.90 -33.15
N LEU A 547 -15.57 27.41 -32.63
CA LEU A 547 -15.51 26.26 -31.72
C LEU A 547 -15.06 26.73 -30.33
N GLU A 548 -15.44 25.99 -29.30
CA GLU A 548 -14.92 26.22 -27.94
C GLU A 548 -13.40 25.93 -27.87
N PRO A 549 -12.58 26.79 -27.25
CA PRO A 549 -11.13 26.61 -27.15
C PRO A 549 -10.71 25.23 -26.60
N TRP A 550 -11.43 24.73 -25.61
CA TRP A 550 -11.19 23.39 -25.05
C TRP A 550 -11.33 22.27 -26.09
N THR A 551 -12.31 22.40 -26.99
CA THR A 551 -12.57 21.42 -28.06
C THR A 551 -11.42 21.38 -29.06
N VAL A 552 -10.91 22.56 -29.41
CA VAL A 552 -9.74 22.71 -30.29
C VAL A 552 -8.48 22.17 -29.63
N SER A 553 -8.27 22.44 -28.34
CA SER A 553 -7.14 21.93 -27.56
C SER A 553 -7.03 20.40 -27.67
N LYS A 554 -8.15 19.67 -27.52
CA LYS A 554 -8.17 18.20 -27.66
C LYS A 554 -7.78 17.70 -29.05
N LYS A 555 -8.14 18.43 -30.09
CA LYS A 555 -7.71 18.14 -31.47
C LYS A 555 -6.21 18.40 -31.63
N VAL A 556 -5.70 19.51 -31.11
CA VAL A 556 -4.27 19.86 -31.20
C VAL A 556 -3.41 18.86 -30.43
N GLU A 557 -3.80 18.46 -29.21
CA GLU A 557 -3.13 17.41 -28.42
C GLU A 557 -3.06 16.08 -29.19
N HIS A 558 -4.17 15.67 -29.79
CA HIS A 558 -4.24 14.44 -30.57
C HIS A 558 -3.31 14.49 -31.79
N ASP A 559 -3.29 15.61 -32.53
CA ASP A 559 -2.40 15.74 -33.69
C ASP A 559 -0.93 15.78 -33.28
N LEU A 560 -0.60 16.45 -32.17
CA LEU A 560 0.75 16.48 -31.60
C LEU A 560 1.23 15.10 -31.17
N SER A 561 0.34 14.20 -30.76
CA SER A 561 0.72 12.81 -30.44
C SER A 561 1.20 12.00 -31.66
N GLN A 562 0.93 12.49 -32.89
CA GLN A 562 1.29 11.80 -34.14
C GLN A 562 2.64 12.24 -34.71
N ILE A 563 3.20 13.37 -34.26
CA ILE A 563 4.51 13.84 -34.72
C ILE A 563 5.65 13.23 -33.92
N GLN A 564 6.81 13.11 -34.55
CA GLN A 564 8.00 12.55 -33.93
C GLN A 564 8.92 13.64 -33.39
N PRO A 565 9.67 13.39 -32.30
CA PRO A 565 10.73 14.30 -31.88
C PRO A 565 11.85 14.38 -32.94
N VAL A 566 12.50 15.54 -33.01
CA VAL A 566 13.60 15.78 -33.94
C VAL A 566 14.81 14.96 -33.51
N THR A 567 15.38 14.25 -34.47
CA THR A 567 16.60 13.45 -34.31
C THR A 567 17.71 14.11 -35.11
N ILE A 568 18.76 14.53 -34.40
CA ILE A 568 19.97 15.14 -34.97
C ILE A 568 21.07 14.09 -34.85
N LYS A 569 21.46 13.52 -36.00
CA LYS A 569 22.25 12.27 -36.08
C LYS A 569 21.62 11.15 -35.24
N ASP A 570 22.19 10.86 -34.07
CA ASP A 570 21.80 9.76 -33.19
C ASP A 570 21.24 10.25 -31.84
N ARG A 571 21.15 11.58 -31.63
CA ARG A 571 20.55 12.19 -30.43
C ARG A 571 19.13 12.63 -30.75
N THR A 572 18.19 12.16 -29.94
CA THR A 572 16.83 12.70 -29.94
C THR A 572 16.83 13.98 -29.11
N ILE A 573 16.44 15.09 -29.72
CA ILE A 573 16.43 16.40 -29.07
C ILE A 573 15.29 16.44 -28.05
N THR A 574 15.64 16.69 -26.79
CA THR A 574 14.68 16.90 -25.70
C THR A 574 14.19 18.36 -25.67
N GLN A 575 13.14 18.66 -24.90
CA GLN A 575 12.72 20.06 -24.70
C GLN A 575 13.84 20.92 -24.08
N SER A 576 14.64 20.34 -23.18
CA SER A 576 15.78 21.02 -22.56
C SER A 576 16.85 21.35 -23.60
N ASP A 577 17.17 20.40 -24.48
CA ASP A 577 18.12 20.62 -25.58
C ASP A 577 17.60 21.73 -26.51
N PHE A 578 16.31 21.70 -26.85
CA PHE A 578 15.70 22.69 -27.72
C PHE A 578 15.72 24.11 -27.11
N ASN A 579 15.43 24.23 -25.81
CA ASN A 579 15.53 25.50 -25.11
C ASN A 579 16.97 26.02 -25.08
N ALA A 580 17.96 25.13 -24.89
CA ALA A 580 19.37 25.51 -24.95
C ALA A 580 19.77 26.05 -26.34
N ILE A 581 19.22 25.49 -27.43
CA ILE A 581 19.43 26.04 -28.79
C ILE A 581 18.85 27.46 -28.88
N ILE A 582 17.64 27.69 -28.38
CA ILE A 582 17.02 29.02 -28.38
C ILE A 582 17.89 30.03 -27.62
N GLU A 583 18.41 29.63 -26.44
CA GLU A 583 19.25 30.48 -25.61
C GLU A 583 20.60 30.78 -26.26
N LEU A 584 21.27 29.76 -26.79
CA LEU A 584 22.59 29.88 -27.43
C LEU A 584 22.59 30.81 -28.64
N PHE A 585 21.49 30.84 -29.40
CA PHE A 585 21.39 31.61 -30.65
C PHE A 585 20.40 32.78 -30.57
N GLY A 586 19.84 33.09 -29.40
CA GLY A 586 18.95 34.24 -29.20
C GLY A 586 17.62 34.18 -29.97
N LEU A 587 17.08 32.98 -30.22
CA LEU A 587 15.95 32.76 -31.15
C LEU A 587 14.56 32.96 -30.53
N TYR A 588 14.44 33.72 -29.44
CA TYR A 588 13.19 33.87 -28.68
C TYR A 588 12.01 34.43 -29.48
N HIS A 589 12.29 35.15 -30.57
CA HIS A 589 11.31 35.79 -31.43
C HIS A 589 10.91 34.91 -32.62
N VAL A 590 11.59 33.78 -32.82
CA VAL A 590 11.39 32.89 -33.97
C VAL A 590 10.39 31.80 -33.61
N PRO A 591 9.35 31.57 -34.43
CA PRO A 591 8.42 30.46 -34.23
C PRO A 591 9.13 29.10 -34.15
N THR A 592 8.77 28.30 -33.15
CA THR A 592 9.48 27.04 -32.83
C THR A 592 9.45 26.01 -33.97
N HIS A 593 8.39 26.03 -34.80
CA HIS A 593 8.27 25.16 -35.96
C HIS A 593 9.28 25.49 -37.08
N LEU A 594 9.68 26.76 -37.23
CA LEU A 594 10.68 27.18 -38.21
C LEU A 594 12.08 26.76 -37.78
N ILE A 595 12.39 26.91 -36.49
CA ILE A 595 13.63 26.40 -35.89
C ILE A 595 13.72 24.88 -36.10
N THR A 596 12.63 24.16 -35.81
CA THR A 596 12.54 22.70 -36.02
C THR A 596 12.81 22.32 -37.47
N LYS A 597 12.22 23.04 -38.43
CA LYS A 597 12.43 22.82 -39.86
C LYS A 597 13.86 23.13 -40.29
N PHE A 598 14.47 24.19 -39.77
CA PHE A 598 15.87 24.55 -39.99
C PHE A 598 16.80 23.44 -39.51
N LEU A 599 16.64 23.01 -38.26
CA LEU A 599 17.43 21.94 -37.65
C LEU A 599 17.35 20.66 -38.46
N TRP A 600 16.19 20.31 -39.00
CA TRP A 600 16.06 19.14 -39.87
C TRP A 600 16.72 19.32 -41.25
N THR A 601 16.61 20.51 -41.85
CA THR A 601 17.05 20.78 -43.22
C THR A 601 18.57 20.82 -43.34
N TYR A 602 19.25 21.48 -42.39
CA TYR A 602 20.69 21.74 -42.48
C TYR A 602 21.52 20.68 -41.75
N LYS A 603 21.66 19.50 -42.37
CA LYS A 603 22.50 18.41 -41.82
C LYS A 603 23.97 18.76 -41.67
N SER A 604 24.45 19.78 -42.37
CA SER A 604 25.86 20.22 -42.36
C SER A 604 26.31 20.82 -41.02
N ILE A 605 25.37 21.22 -40.16
CA ILE A 605 25.63 21.85 -38.85
C ILE A 605 25.36 20.91 -37.66
N HIS A 606 24.91 19.67 -37.92
CA HIS A 606 24.47 18.74 -36.88
C HIS A 606 25.58 18.33 -35.91
N LEU A 607 26.81 18.17 -36.40
CA LEU A 607 27.97 17.84 -35.55
C LEU A 607 28.32 18.99 -34.61
N ASP A 608 28.41 20.18 -35.18
CA ASP A 608 28.81 21.39 -34.47
C ASP A 608 27.76 21.75 -33.42
N LEU A 609 26.48 21.55 -33.72
CA LEU A 609 25.37 21.75 -32.80
C LEU A 609 25.37 20.76 -31.63
N ILE A 610 25.64 19.47 -31.87
CA ILE A 610 25.75 18.48 -30.79
C ILE A 610 26.92 18.85 -29.88
N SER A 611 28.07 19.22 -30.46
CA SER A 611 29.24 19.67 -29.70
C SER A 611 28.92 20.88 -28.82
N ALA A 612 28.15 21.84 -29.32
CA ALA A 612 27.71 23.01 -28.55
C ALA A 612 26.75 22.63 -27.41
N LEU A 613 25.81 21.71 -27.65
CA LEU A 613 24.89 21.20 -26.63
C LEU A 613 25.60 20.38 -25.53
N ASP A 614 26.77 19.82 -25.82
CA ASP A 614 27.62 19.13 -24.86
C ASP A 614 28.55 20.09 -24.07
N GLY A 615 28.40 21.41 -24.27
CA GLY A 615 29.06 22.45 -23.50
C GLY A 615 30.31 23.07 -24.15
N ASN A 616 30.61 22.76 -25.42
CA ASN A 616 31.68 23.41 -26.15
C ASN A 616 31.23 24.73 -26.78
N GLU A 617 32.16 25.62 -27.11
CA GLU A 617 31.84 26.85 -27.83
C GLU A 617 31.28 26.55 -29.24
N PRO A 618 30.24 27.27 -29.69
CA PRO A 618 29.67 27.09 -31.03
C PRO A 618 30.68 27.51 -32.10
N SER A 619 30.86 26.69 -33.14
CA SER A 619 31.77 27.00 -34.24
C SER A 619 31.30 28.21 -35.07
N ASP A 620 32.21 28.98 -35.66
CA ASP A 620 31.88 30.10 -36.56
C ASP A 620 30.91 29.70 -37.69
N LYS A 621 31.10 28.50 -38.26
CA LYS A 621 30.22 27.93 -39.30
C LYS A 621 28.77 27.74 -38.83
N LEU A 622 28.58 27.44 -37.54
CA LEU A 622 27.26 27.26 -36.93
C LEU A 622 26.60 28.63 -36.70
N LEU A 623 27.35 29.59 -36.15
CA LEU A 623 26.91 30.96 -35.92
C LEU A 623 26.52 31.65 -37.23
N ASP A 624 27.41 31.64 -38.23
CA ASP A 624 27.14 32.17 -39.58
C ASP A 624 25.86 31.60 -40.18
N LYS A 625 25.55 30.32 -39.90
CA LYS A 625 24.37 29.67 -40.46
C LYS A 625 23.07 30.10 -39.80
N PHE A 626 23.08 30.32 -38.49
CA PHE A 626 21.93 30.86 -37.75
C PHE A 626 21.72 32.36 -38.04
N GLU A 627 22.79 33.13 -38.24
CA GLU A 627 22.74 34.56 -38.58
C GLU A 627 22.36 34.81 -40.06
N SER A 628 22.76 33.93 -40.97
CA SER A 628 22.42 34.05 -42.41
C SER A 628 20.97 33.72 -42.77
N MET A 629 20.16 33.30 -41.80
CA MET A 629 18.75 32.97 -42.03
C MET A 629 17.85 34.17 -41.75
N ASP A 630 17.06 34.54 -42.77
CA ASP A 630 15.84 35.31 -42.57
C ASP A 630 14.78 34.36 -42.00
N TRP A 631 14.50 34.53 -40.71
CA TRP A 631 13.57 33.70 -39.93
C TRP A 631 12.09 33.97 -40.24
#